data_AF-A0A2U2M8Q3-F1
#
_entry.id   AF-A0A2U2M8Q3-F1
#
_cell.length_a   1.000
_cell.length_b   1.000
_cell.length_c   1.000
_cell.angle_alpha   90.00
_cell.angle_beta   90.00
_cell.angle_gamma   90.00
#
_symmetry.space_group_name_H-M   'P 1'
#
loop_
_entity.id
_entity.type
_entity.pdbx_description
1 polymer ?
#
loop_
_entity_poly.entity_id
_entity_poly.type
_entity_poly.pdbx_seq_one_letter_code
_entity_poly.pdbx_strand_id
1 'polypeptide(L)'
;MNNSVYVNDKVGKFYYVANDEDYGYFELTMLQDEGFHFVSYLDKEEKNAILDEIYKLPVAKMIKLLKKLEEKWRIMKCYRFNLSEVRFMYLQDYYDEPGYEMEFDREDYIAWLKEDCLPEYFNDIDYDDLDVILNFLKENKDNFYFEFLRGNCQGDYCYAWNGKIDKYQNYDREYLENVAYSSWISIFESNNEGEIGEPIENVPDYYVYDGKENKYLSEYMTETYEARLAKEDITYY
;
A
#
# COMPACT_ATOMS: atom_id res chain seq x y z
N MET A 1 21.03 -20.97 5.68
CA MET A 1 19.66 -20.96 5.16
C MET A 1 18.81 -21.53 6.27
N ASN A 2 17.94 -20.71 6.85
CA ASN A 2 17.18 -21.05 8.05
C ASN A 2 15.85 -21.62 7.57
N ASN A 3 15.76 -22.94 7.55
CA ASN A 3 14.66 -23.67 6.95
C ASN A 3 13.91 -24.42 8.04
N SER A 4 12.58 -24.48 7.93
CA SER A 4 11.79 -25.29 8.84
C SER A 4 11.80 -26.73 8.35
N VAL A 5 12.14 -27.67 9.24
CA VAL A 5 12.05 -29.11 8.93
C VAL A 5 10.86 -29.69 9.66
N TYR A 6 9.96 -30.32 8.92
CA TYR A 6 8.81 -31.05 9.46
C TYR A 6 9.04 -32.54 9.32
N VAL A 7 8.62 -33.32 10.32
CA VAL A 7 8.87 -34.77 10.37
C VAL A 7 7.56 -35.51 10.51
N ASN A 8 7.38 -36.53 9.67
CA ASN A 8 6.33 -37.53 9.85
C ASN A 8 6.95 -38.81 10.40
N ASP A 9 6.88 -38.95 11.73
CA ASP A 9 7.45 -40.06 12.48
C ASP A 9 6.85 -41.43 12.09
N LYS A 10 5.63 -41.46 11.53
CA LYS A 10 4.93 -42.72 11.19
C LYS A 10 5.49 -43.39 9.95
N VAL A 11 5.85 -42.59 8.95
CA VAL A 11 6.36 -43.09 7.66
C VAL A 11 7.86 -42.88 7.49
N GLY A 12 8.52 -42.24 8.46
CA GLY A 12 9.97 -42.03 8.46
C GLY A 12 10.43 -41.03 7.41
N LYS A 13 9.58 -40.05 7.07
CA LYS A 13 9.88 -39.00 6.09
C LYS A 13 10.04 -37.64 6.77
N PHE A 14 10.85 -36.77 6.15
CA PHE A 14 10.91 -35.37 6.53
C PHE A 14 10.65 -34.46 5.32
N TYR A 15 10.15 -33.28 5.64
CA TYR A 15 9.82 -32.23 4.68
C TYR A 15 10.66 -31.02 5.03
N TYR A 16 11.41 -30.56 4.05
CA TYR A 16 12.16 -29.33 4.14
C TYR A 16 11.30 -28.22 3.55
N VAL A 17 11.13 -27.14 4.30
CA VAL A 17 10.32 -25.99 3.88
C VAL A 17 11.23 -24.77 3.81
N ALA A 18 11.34 -24.19 2.62
CA ALA A 18 12.12 -22.99 2.39
C ALA A 18 11.23 -21.92 1.74
N ASN A 19 11.51 -20.66 2.06
CA ASN A 19 10.91 -19.54 1.35
C ASN A 19 11.38 -19.60 -0.11
N ASP A 20 10.43 -19.65 -1.02
CA ASP A 20 10.61 -19.44 -2.44
C ASP A 20 10.57 -17.91 -2.65
N GLU A 21 11.70 -17.32 -3.04
CA GLU A 21 11.92 -15.87 -3.04
C GLU A 21 11.10 -15.13 -4.12
N ASP A 22 10.31 -15.82 -4.95
CA ASP A 22 9.85 -15.28 -6.22
C ASP A 22 8.41 -14.70 -6.26
N TYR A 23 7.50 -14.93 -5.30
CA TYR A 23 6.09 -14.48 -5.43
C TYR A 23 5.38 -14.17 -4.09
N GLY A 24 4.47 -13.18 -4.06
CA GLY A 24 3.71 -12.80 -2.85
C GLY A 24 2.43 -11.97 -3.07
N TYR A 25 1.28 -12.63 -3.22
CA TYR A 25 0.03 -11.97 -3.65
C TYR A 25 -1.14 -11.99 -2.65
N PHE A 26 -1.18 -12.85 -1.63
CA PHE A 26 -2.42 -13.06 -0.86
C PHE A 26 -2.59 -12.12 0.35
N GLU A 27 -1.54 -11.85 1.14
CA GLU A 27 -1.74 -11.00 2.34
C GLU A 27 -1.92 -9.51 1.99
N LEU A 28 -1.57 -9.10 0.78
CA LEU A 28 -1.98 -7.80 0.22
C LEU A 28 -3.49 -7.67 0.13
N THR A 29 -4.20 -8.77 -0.19
CA THR A 29 -5.67 -8.77 -0.26
C THR A 29 -6.28 -8.55 1.13
N MET A 30 -5.69 -9.15 2.16
CA MET A 30 -6.11 -8.92 3.56
C MET A 30 -5.85 -7.46 3.99
N LEU A 31 -4.69 -6.90 3.66
CA LEU A 31 -4.42 -5.48 3.97
C LEU A 31 -5.34 -4.55 3.18
N GLN A 32 -5.70 -4.88 1.94
CA GLN A 32 -6.71 -4.15 1.18
C GLN A 32 -8.09 -4.22 1.84
N ASP A 33 -8.49 -5.38 2.38
CA ASP A 33 -9.71 -5.53 3.19
C ASP A 33 -9.66 -4.69 4.47
N GLU A 34 -8.47 -4.53 5.07
CA GLU A 34 -8.20 -3.60 6.19
C GLU A 34 -8.13 -2.12 5.75
N GLY A 35 -8.26 -1.83 4.45
CA GLY A 35 -8.31 -0.49 3.87
C GLY A 35 -6.96 0.09 3.49
N PHE A 36 -5.92 -0.73 3.38
CA PHE A 36 -4.64 -0.30 2.78
C PHE A 36 -4.77 -0.19 1.27
N HIS A 37 -4.20 0.88 0.74
CA HIS A 37 -4.01 1.11 -0.68
C HIS A 37 -2.52 0.92 -0.98
N PHE A 38 -2.24 0.21 -2.07
CA PHE A 38 -0.89 -0.07 -2.55
C PHE A 38 -0.78 0.43 -3.99
N VAL A 39 0.30 1.14 -4.30
CA VAL A 39 0.50 1.75 -5.62
C VAL A 39 1.88 1.37 -6.14
N SER A 40 1.88 0.62 -7.24
CA SER A 40 3.09 0.19 -7.99
C SER A 40 3.18 0.86 -9.37
N TYR A 41 2.02 1.21 -9.93
CA TYR A 41 1.78 2.15 -11.02
C TYR A 41 0.64 3.06 -10.57
N LEU A 42 0.38 4.23 -11.19
CA LEU A 42 -0.78 5.06 -10.82
C LEU A 42 -1.86 4.93 -11.89
N ASP A 43 -2.76 3.96 -11.71
CA ASP A 43 -3.93 3.80 -12.55
C ASP A 43 -5.09 4.73 -12.16
N LYS A 44 -6.23 4.59 -12.85
CA LYS A 44 -7.39 5.43 -12.62
C LYS A 44 -8.03 5.18 -11.25
N GLU A 45 -8.06 3.95 -10.77
CA GLU A 45 -8.68 3.61 -9.48
C GLU A 45 -7.82 4.14 -8.32
N GLU A 46 -6.52 3.91 -8.37
CA GLU A 46 -5.55 4.41 -7.40
C GLU A 46 -5.50 5.94 -7.39
N LYS A 47 -5.54 6.56 -8.59
CA LYS A 47 -5.65 8.03 -8.73
C LYS A 47 -6.92 8.56 -8.09
N ASN A 48 -8.07 7.93 -8.32
CA ASN A 48 -9.32 8.37 -7.70
C ASN A 48 -9.26 8.22 -6.17
N ALA A 49 -8.69 7.12 -5.66
CA ALA A 49 -8.54 6.91 -4.23
C ALA A 49 -7.68 8.01 -3.57
N ILE A 50 -6.59 8.43 -4.20
CA ILE A 50 -5.76 9.53 -3.66
C ILE A 50 -6.46 10.90 -3.79
N LEU A 51 -7.19 11.14 -4.89
CA LEU A 51 -7.98 12.36 -5.09
C LEU A 51 -9.08 12.48 -4.04
N ASP A 52 -9.79 11.40 -3.71
CA ASP A 52 -10.77 11.38 -2.62
C ASP A 52 -10.15 11.80 -1.28
N GLU A 53 -8.92 11.36 -1.01
CA GLU A 53 -8.20 11.74 0.19
C GLU A 53 -7.78 13.22 0.21
N ILE A 54 -7.41 13.78 -0.94
CA ILE A 54 -7.13 15.20 -1.15
C ILE A 54 -8.40 16.05 -0.99
N TYR A 55 -9.52 15.65 -1.59
CA TYR A 55 -10.78 16.41 -1.57
C TYR A 55 -11.44 16.44 -0.19
N LYS A 56 -11.10 15.51 0.70
CA LYS A 56 -11.48 15.58 2.13
C LYS A 56 -10.77 16.70 2.89
N LEU A 57 -9.69 17.28 2.35
CA LEU A 57 -8.97 18.37 3.00
C LEU A 57 -9.80 19.68 3.00
N PRO A 58 -9.53 20.61 3.94
CA PRO A 58 -9.97 21.99 3.83
C PRO A 58 -9.33 22.67 2.60
N VAL A 59 -10.07 23.57 1.94
CA VAL A 59 -9.63 24.33 0.75
C VAL A 59 -8.24 24.96 0.94
N ALA A 60 -7.97 25.54 2.11
CA ALA A 60 -6.65 26.13 2.40
C ALA A 60 -5.50 25.10 2.34
N LYS A 61 -5.75 23.85 2.77
CA LYS A 61 -4.76 22.78 2.69
C LYS A 61 -4.63 22.25 1.26
N MET A 62 -5.72 22.15 0.50
CA MET A 62 -5.69 21.81 -0.92
C MET A 62 -4.82 22.80 -1.71
N ILE A 63 -5.05 24.11 -1.53
CA ILE A 63 -4.24 25.16 -2.17
C ILE A 63 -2.75 25.04 -1.78
N LYS A 64 -2.46 24.70 -0.52
CA LYS A 64 -1.08 24.50 -0.05
C LYS A 64 -0.42 23.29 -0.70
N LEU A 65 -1.16 22.19 -0.88
CA LEU A 65 -0.68 21.01 -1.61
C LEU A 65 -0.43 21.37 -3.08
N LEU A 66 -1.38 22.02 -3.74
CA LEU A 66 -1.24 22.45 -5.14
C LEU A 66 0.03 23.28 -5.33
N LYS A 67 0.29 24.26 -4.46
CA LYS A 67 1.53 25.06 -4.53
C LYS A 67 2.82 24.23 -4.42
N LYS A 68 2.83 23.16 -3.60
CA LYS A 68 3.96 22.24 -3.51
C LYS A 68 4.15 21.45 -4.81
N LEU A 69 3.05 21.01 -5.42
CA LEU A 69 3.06 20.32 -6.71
C LEU A 69 3.54 21.25 -7.83
N GLU A 70 3.02 22.47 -7.93
CA GLU A 70 3.48 23.46 -8.92
C GLU A 70 4.97 23.81 -8.81
N GLU A 71 5.52 23.76 -7.59
CA GLU A 71 6.96 23.90 -7.36
C GLU A 71 7.73 22.67 -7.89
N LYS A 72 7.23 21.46 -7.63
CA LYS A 72 7.80 20.20 -8.13
C LYS A 72 7.74 20.13 -9.66
N TRP A 73 6.61 20.47 -10.26
CA TRP A 73 6.38 20.58 -11.71
C TRP A 73 7.15 21.73 -12.35
N ARG A 74 7.79 22.60 -11.55
CA ARG A 74 8.56 23.77 -12.00
C ARG A 74 7.72 24.74 -12.84
N ILE A 75 6.42 24.85 -12.54
CA ILE A 75 5.53 25.81 -13.21
C ILE A 75 6.04 27.23 -12.96
N MET A 76 6.12 28.02 -14.04
CA MET A 76 6.51 29.43 -13.94
C MET A 76 5.50 30.19 -13.09
N LYS A 77 5.97 31.11 -12.24
CA LYS A 77 5.12 31.82 -11.26
C LYS A 77 3.86 32.48 -11.84
N CYS A 78 3.91 32.95 -13.09
CA CYS A 78 2.77 33.58 -13.76
C CYS A 78 1.68 32.61 -14.24
N TYR A 79 1.94 31.30 -14.23
CA TYR A 79 0.97 30.25 -14.58
C TYR A 79 0.52 29.45 -13.35
N ARG A 80 0.98 29.83 -12.16
CA ARG A 80 0.59 29.16 -10.91
C ARG A 80 -0.78 29.63 -10.45
N PHE A 81 -1.47 28.75 -9.73
CA PHE A 81 -2.74 29.01 -9.09
C PHE A 81 -2.70 30.32 -8.28
N ASN A 82 -3.56 31.25 -8.68
CA ASN A 82 -3.69 32.56 -8.08
C ASN A 82 -5.12 32.76 -7.59
N LEU A 83 -5.29 32.78 -6.27
CA LEU A 83 -6.60 32.96 -5.63
C LEU A 83 -7.31 34.25 -6.05
N SER A 84 -6.57 35.30 -6.41
CA SER A 84 -7.16 36.58 -6.84
C SER A 84 -7.72 36.50 -8.26
N GLU A 85 -7.02 35.81 -9.16
CA GLU A 85 -7.46 35.59 -10.55
C GLU A 85 -8.65 34.63 -10.57
N VAL A 86 -8.58 33.55 -9.80
CA VAL A 86 -9.66 32.57 -9.65
C VAL A 86 -10.92 33.20 -9.05
N ARG A 87 -10.77 34.10 -8.07
CA ARG A 87 -11.90 34.88 -7.53
C ARG A 87 -12.53 35.78 -8.60
N PHE A 88 -11.73 36.35 -9.48
CA PHE A 88 -12.23 37.17 -10.57
C PHE A 88 -13.01 36.34 -11.59
N MET A 89 -12.51 35.15 -11.95
CA MET A 89 -13.23 34.20 -12.81
C MET A 89 -14.59 33.81 -12.23
N TYR A 90 -14.62 33.39 -10.96
CA TYR A 90 -15.88 33.08 -10.26
C TYR A 90 -16.85 34.26 -10.33
N LEU A 91 -16.40 35.49 -10.07
CA LEU A 91 -17.29 36.65 -10.17
C LEU A 91 -17.81 36.86 -11.61
N GLN A 92 -16.99 36.68 -12.64
CA GLN A 92 -17.39 36.87 -14.04
C GLN A 92 -18.47 35.88 -14.48
N ASP A 93 -18.33 34.59 -14.16
CA ASP A 93 -19.30 33.56 -14.54
C ASP A 93 -20.72 33.89 -14.03
N TYR A 94 -20.82 34.55 -12.86
CA TYR A 94 -22.10 34.98 -12.28
C TYR A 94 -22.63 36.31 -12.85
N TYR A 95 -21.76 37.22 -13.31
CA TYR A 95 -22.21 38.50 -13.90
C TYR A 95 -22.81 38.36 -15.30
N ASP A 96 -22.48 37.28 -16.01
CA ASP A 96 -23.00 36.99 -17.34
C ASP A 96 -24.44 36.39 -17.30
N GLU A 97 -24.99 36.11 -16.11
CA GLU A 97 -26.40 35.72 -15.93
C GLU A 97 -27.33 36.97 -15.82
N PRO A 98 -28.22 37.20 -16.80
CA PRO A 98 -29.06 38.39 -16.80
C PRO A 98 -30.09 38.38 -15.66
N GLY A 99 -29.98 39.37 -14.77
CA GLY A 99 -30.94 39.62 -13.67
C GLY A 99 -30.42 39.34 -12.26
N TYR A 100 -29.16 38.92 -12.13
CA TYR A 100 -28.52 38.64 -10.84
C TYR A 100 -27.67 39.84 -10.37
N GLU A 101 -28.16 40.58 -9.36
CA GLU A 101 -27.32 41.44 -8.53
C GLU A 101 -27.03 40.67 -7.23
N MET A 102 -25.92 39.94 -7.17
CA MET A 102 -25.54 39.23 -5.95
C MET A 102 -24.33 39.86 -5.26
N GLU A 103 -24.45 39.99 -3.94
CA GLU A 103 -23.32 40.21 -3.04
C GLU A 103 -22.44 38.96 -2.99
N PHE A 104 -21.12 39.14 -2.96
CA PHE A 104 -20.18 38.02 -2.89
C PHE A 104 -20.44 37.14 -1.67
N ASP A 105 -20.88 35.90 -1.90
CA ASP A 105 -21.01 34.88 -0.86
C ASP A 105 -19.69 34.10 -0.72
N ARG A 106 -19.13 34.15 0.48
CA ARG A 106 -17.88 33.48 0.80
C ARG A 106 -18.06 31.96 0.90
N GLU A 107 -19.21 31.49 1.39
CA GLU A 107 -19.47 30.05 1.55
C GLU A 107 -19.65 29.40 0.18
N ASP A 108 -20.42 30.04 -0.70
CA ASP A 108 -20.60 29.62 -2.08
C ASP A 108 -19.27 29.60 -2.85
N TYR A 109 -18.46 30.66 -2.73
CA TYR A 109 -17.13 30.69 -3.35
C TYR A 109 -16.21 29.57 -2.83
N ILE A 110 -16.27 29.23 -1.54
CA ILE A 110 -15.48 28.13 -0.97
C ILE A 110 -15.97 26.78 -1.49
N ALA A 111 -17.29 26.59 -1.66
CA ALA A 111 -17.87 25.39 -2.23
C ALA A 111 -17.44 25.23 -3.70
N TRP A 112 -17.61 26.27 -4.52
CA TRP A 112 -17.17 26.29 -5.92
C TRP A 112 -15.66 26.01 -6.06
N LEU A 113 -14.82 26.62 -5.19
CA LEU A 113 -13.40 26.32 -5.17
C LEU A 113 -13.11 24.83 -4.96
N LYS A 114 -13.91 24.18 -4.12
CA LYS A 114 -13.71 22.79 -3.71
C LYS A 114 -14.26 21.80 -4.73
N GLU A 115 -15.39 22.10 -5.33
CA GLU A 115 -16.16 21.18 -6.19
C GLU A 115 -15.79 21.33 -7.66
N ASP A 116 -15.49 22.55 -8.10
CA ASP A 116 -15.31 22.85 -9.53
C ASP A 116 -13.89 23.30 -9.87
N CYS A 117 -13.32 24.24 -9.10
CA CYS A 117 -12.05 24.86 -9.50
C CYS A 117 -10.82 24.01 -9.16
N LEU A 118 -10.59 23.68 -7.89
CA LEU A 118 -9.39 22.96 -7.47
C LEU A 118 -9.28 21.53 -8.05
N PRO A 119 -10.38 20.77 -8.22
CA PRO A 119 -10.31 19.43 -8.81
C PRO A 119 -9.66 19.40 -10.19
N GLU A 120 -9.87 20.42 -11.04
CA GLU A 120 -9.25 20.49 -12.36
C GLU A 120 -7.72 20.49 -12.29
N TYR A 121 -7.13 21.19 -11.34
CA TYR A 121 -5.68 21.24 -11.15
C TYR A 121 -5.10 19.91 -10.65
N PHE A 122 -5.88 19.15 -9.87
CA PHE A 122 -5.44 17.85 -9.38
C PHE A 122 -5.63 16.73 -10.40
N ASN A 123 -6.33 16.97 -11.52
CA ASN A 123 -6.43 15.99 -12.59
C ASN A 123 -5.11 15.72 -13.31
N ASP A 124 -4.11 16.58 -13.17
CA ASP A 124 -2.80 16.42 -13.80
C ASP A 124 -1.80 15.63 -12.93
N ILE A 125 -2.17 15.23 -11.70
CA ILE A 125 -1.26 14.46 -10.85
C ILE A 125 -0.90 13.12 -11.49
N ASP A 126 0.36 12.74 -11.36
CA ASP A 126 0.87 11.45 -11.81
C ASP A 126 1.63 10.70 -10.69
N TYR A 127 2.24 9.58 -11.06
CA TYR A 127 2.97 8.73 -10.13
C TYR A 127 4.15 9.45 -9.46
N ASP A 128 4.82 10.35 -10.18
CA ASP A 128 5.99 11.04 -9.66
C ASP A 128 5.60 12.02 -8.54
N ASP A 129 4.34 12.44 -8.45
CA ASP A 129 3.84 13.38 -7.44
C ASP A 129 3.50 12.75 -6.09
N LEU A 130 3.38 11.42 -6.04
CA LEU A 130 2.85 10.69 -4.90
C LEU A 130 3.67 10.89 -3.62
N ASP A 131 5.00 11.02 -3.71
CA ASP A 131 5.84 11.32 -2.55
C ASP A 131 5.42 12.64 -1.88
N VAL A 132 5.16 13.70 -2.64
CA VAL A 132 4.75 15.01 -2.13
C VAL A 132 3.34 14.93 -1.58
N ILE A 133 2.43 14.28 -2.29
CA ILE A 133 1.02 14.16 -1.92
C ILE A 133 0.88 13.36 -0.62
N LEU A 134 1.46 12.16 -0.57
CA LEU A 134 1.29 11.24 0.55
C LEU A 134 1.98 11.75 1.82
N ASN A 135 3.17 12.35 1.70
CA ASN A 135 3.81 13.02 2.84
C ASN A 135 2.95 14.19 3.34
N PHE A 136 2.38 14.98 2.44
CA PHE A 136 1.50 16.08 2.83
C PHE A 136 0.24 15.57 3.55
N LEU A 137 -0.38 14.49 3.08
CA LEU A 137 -1.56 13.90 3.70
C LEU A 137 -1.24 13.34 5.09
N LYS A 138 -0.12 12.62 5.25
CA LYS A 138 0.38 12.12 6.55
C LYS A 138 0.57 13.24 7.58
N GLU A 139 1.08 14.39 7.15
CA GLU A 139 1.26 15.56 8.02
C GLU A 139 -0.05 16.28 8.38
N ASN A 140 -1.13 16.06 7.64
CA ASN A 140 -2.32 16.92 7.68
C ASN A 140 -3.64 16.21 7.97
N LYS A 141 -3.62 14.89 8.13
CA LYS A 141 -4.80 14.06 8.44
C LYS A 141 -4.47 13.17 9.64
N ASP A 142 -5.37 13.15 10.62
CA ASP A 142 -5.11 12.50 11.91
C ASP A 142 -4.98 10.97 11.80
N ASN A 143 -5.62 10.35 10.80
CA ASN A 143 -5.65 8.88 10.62
C ASN A 143 -5.04 8.44 9.28
N PHE A 144 -4.06 9.18 8.76
CA PHE A 144 -3.40 8.84 7.50
C PHE A 144 -2.01 8.28 7.75
N TYR A 145 -1.82 7.03 7.41
CA TYR A 145 -0.51 6.39 7.42
C TYR A 145 0.06 6.34 6.03
N PHE A 146 1.37 6.45 5.94
CA PHE A 146 2.08 6.36 4.67
C PHE A 146 3.47 5.75 4.90
N GLU A 147 3.80 4.75 4.10
CA GLU A 147 5.13 4.14 4.04
C GLU A 147 5.54 3.85 2.60
N PHE A 148 6.85 3.94 2.34
CA PHE A 148 7.45 3.60 1.06
C PHE A 148 8.11 2.21 1.18
N LEU A 149 7.54 1.21 0.49
CA LEU A 149 7.99 -0.18 0.52
C LEU A 149 8.86 -0.47 -0.73
N ARG A 150 9.75 -1.47 -0.67
CA ARG A 150 10.58 -1.90 -1.80
C ARG A 150 10.64 -3.42 -1.87
N GLY A 151 10.02 -4.01 -2.88
CA GLY A 151 10.09 -5.44 -3.15
C GLY A 151 11.35 -5.84 -3.93
N ASN A 152 11.59 -7.15 -4.05
CA ASN A 152 12.65 -7.70 -4.91
C ASN A 152 12.08 -8.35 -6.20
N CYS A 153 10.78 -8.65 -6.28
CA CYS A 153 10.23 -9.52 -7.31
C CYS A 153 8.88 -8.99 -7.83
N GLN A 154 8.87 -8.45 -9.05
CA GLN A 154 7.68 -8.19 -9.91
C GLN A 154 6.69 -7.06 -9.54
N GLY A 155 7.13 -6.05 -8.80
CA GLY A 155 6.39 -4.79 -8.68
C GLY A 155 6.69 -4.13 -7.36
N ASP A 156 7.69 -3.25 -7.35
CA ASP A 156 7.99 -2.47 -6.16
C ASP A 156 6.76 -1.62 -5.83
N TYR A 157 6.03 -1.94 -4.76
CA TYR A 157 5.03 -1.05 -4.21
C TYR A 157 5.75 0.17 -3.66
N CYS A 158 5.90 1.22 -4.46
CA CYS A 158 6.53 2.43 -3.97
C CYS A 158 5.72 3.07 -2.85
N TYR A 159 4.40 2.92 -2.82
CA TYR A 159 3.60 3.64 -1.85
C TYR A 159 2.48 2.78 -1.25
N ALA A 160 2.42 2.72 0.08
CA ALA A 160 1.30 2.15 0.83
C ALA A 160 0.71 3.20 1.76
N TRP A 161 -0.62 3.34 1.80
CA TRP A 161 -1.31 4.20 2.76
C TRP A 161 -2.63 3.61 3.24
N ASN A 162 -3.11 4.08 4.38
CA ASN A 162 -4.44 3.75 4.89
C ASN A 162 -5.00 4.97 5.64
N GLY A 163 -6.21 5.39 5.26
CA GLY A 163 -6.92 6.55 5.84
C GLY A 163 -7.84 6.22 7.02
N LYS A 164 -7.90 4.94 7.43
CA LYS A 164 -8.79 4.40 8.48
C LYS A 164 -8.03 3.85 9.68
N ILE A 165 -6.74 4.16 9.82
CA ILE A 165 -5.94 3.58 10.90
C ILE A 165 -6.45 4.02 12.26
N ASP A 166 -6.71 3.03 13.11
CA ASP A 166 -6.91 3.28 14.51
C ASP A 166 -5.57 3.69 15.13
N LYS A 167 -5.55 4.79 15.89
CA LYS A 167 -4.38 5.30 16.62
C LYS A 167 -3.75 4.27 17.58
N TYR A 168 -4.43 3.16 17.84
CA TYR A 168 -3.96 2.04 18.66
C TYR A 168 -3.29 0.92 17.86
N GLN A 169 -3.42 0.91 16.52
CA GLN A 169 -2.70 -0.02 15.65
C GLN A 169 -1.39 0.61 15.19
N ASN A 170 -0.29 -0.06 15.48
CA ASN A 170 1.04 0.40 15.11
C ASN A 170 1.55 -0.49 13.98
N TYR A 171 1.21 -0.13 12.75
CA TYR A 171 1.75 -0.76 11.55
C TYR A 171 3.12 -0.11 11.27
N ASP A 172 4.21 -0.77 11.64
CA ASP A 172 5.54 -0.28 11.27
C ASP A 172 5.93 -0.77 9.86
N ARG A 173 6.99 -0.15 9.32
CA ARG A 173 7.53 -0.51 8.02
C ARG A 173 7.87 -1.99 7.95
N GLU A 174 8.51 -2.53 9.00
CA GLU A 174 8.92 -3.93 9.06
C GLU A 174 7.72 -4.88 8.95
N TYR A 175 6.61 -4.58 9.64
CA TYR A 175 5.37 -5.34 9.51
C TYR A 175 4.80 -5.27 8.09
N LEU A 176 4.68 -4.08 7.51
CA LEU A 176 4.14 -3.94 6.16
C LEU A 176 5.03 -4.55 5.09
N GLU A 177 6.35 -4.50 5.29
CA GLU A 177 7.32 -5.21 4.49
C GLU A 177 7.09 -6.72 4.63
N ASN A 178 7.06 -7.27 5.85
CA ASN A 178 6.80 -8.69 6.07
C ASN A 178 5.49 -9.19 5.43
N VAL A 179 4.42 -8.39 5.49
CA VAL A 179 3.11 -8.74 4.93
C VAL A 179 3.01 -8.48 3.42
N ALA A 180 3.65 -7.43 2.90
CA ALA A 180 3.70 -7.20 1.44
C ALA A 180 4.62 -8.22 0.74
N TYR A 181 5.57 -8.81 1.47
CA TYR A 181 6.52 -9.79 0.97
C TYR A 181 6.13 -11.23 1.34
N SER A 182 4.83 -11.52 1.53
CA SER A 182 4.33 -12.87 1.82
C SER A 182 4.98 -13.86 0.87
N SER A 183 5.88 -14.66 1.40
CA SER A 183 6.70 -15.55 0.60
C SER A 183 5.84 -16.74 0.18
N TRP A 184 6.15 -17.27 -1.00
CA TRP A 184 5.80 -18.66 -1.25
C TRP A 184 6.75 -19.52 -0.41
N ILE A 185 6.30 -20.68 0.01
CA ILE A 185 7.21 -21.72 0.46
C ILE A 185 7.23 -22.83 -0.56
N SER A 186 8.43 -23.29 -0.85
CA SER A 186 8.62 -24.59 -1.49
C SER A 186 8.72 -25.65 -0.41
N ILE A 187 7.86 -26.66 -0.49
CA ILE A 187 7.95 -27.88 0.30
C ILE A 187 8.70 -28.92 -0.52
N PHE A 188 9.75 -29.46 0.08
CA PHE A 188 10.57 -30.49 -0.51
C PHE A 188 10.45 -31.76 0.34
N GLU A 189 10.28 -32.90 -0.33
CA GLU A 189 10.23 -34.19 0.34
C GLU A 189 11.60 -34.87 0.30
N SER A 190 11.99 -35.47 1.42
CA SER A 190 13.16 -36.35 1.47
C SER A 190 12.91 -37.64 0.68
N ASN A 191 13.87 -38.08 -0.12
CA ASN A 191 13.87 -39.43 -0.67
C ASN A 191 14.17 -40.48 0.43
N ASN A 192 14.09 -41.77 0.07
CA ASN A 192 14.33 -42.88 1.02
C ASN A 192 15.76 -42.93 1.59
N GLU A 193 16.69 -42.18 1.01
CA GLU A 193 18.09 -42.07 1.44
C GLU A 193 18.34 -40.80 2.26
N GLY A 194 17.33 -39.95 2.45
CA GLY A 194 17.42 -38.71 3.20
C GLY A 194 17.93 -37.52 2.38
N GLU A 195 17.99 -37.61 1.05
CA GLU A 195 18.31 -36.46 0.21
C GLU A 195 17.06 -35.64 -0.10
N ILE A 196 17.21 -34.32 -0.14
CA ILE A 196 16.13 -33.39 -0.52
C ILE A 196 16.02 -33.39 -2.05
N GLY A 197 14.84 -33.74 -2.58
CA GLY A 197 14.55 -33.75 -4.02
C GLY A 197 14.15 -32.38 -4.59
N GLU A 198 13.45 -32.42 -5.72
CA GLU A 198 12.74 -31.26 -6.28
C GLU A 198 11.57 -30.83 -5.39
N PRO A 199 11.11 -29.56 -5.45
CA PRO A 199 9.94 -29.11 -4.71
C PRO A 199 8.72 -29.94 -5.14
N ILE A 200 8.02 -30.49 -4.15
CA ILE A 200 6.80 -31.29 -4.36
C ILE A 200 5.54 -30.42 -4.37
N GLU A 201 5.59 -29.29 -3.70
CA GLU A 201 4.48 -28.35 -3.59
C GLU A 201 5.02 -26.95 -3.32
N ASN A 202 4.42 -25.97 -3.99
CA ASN A 202 4.59 -24.57 -3.63
C ASN A 202 3.30 -24.10 -2.97
N VAL A 203 3.41 -23.64 -1.72
CA VAL A 203 2.27 -23.18 -0.96
C VAL A 203 2.37 -21.67 -0.83
N PRO A 204 1.38 -20.91 -1.31
CA PRO A 204 1.37 -19.47 -1.11
C PRO A 204 1.13 -19.17 0.38
N ASP A 205 1.58 -17.98 0.82
CA ASP A 205 1.08 -17.32 2.04
C ASP A 205 1.59 -17.91 3.35
N TYR A 206 2.68 -18.65 3.27
CA TYR A 206 3.40 -19.10 4.44
C TYR A 206 4.79 -18.50 4.41
N TYR A 207 5.17 -17.86 5.50
CA TYR A 207 6.52 -17.38 5.72
C TYR A 207 7.22 -18.21 6.79
N VAL A 208 8.45 -18.62 6.51
CA VAL A 208 9.37 -19.16 7.52
C VAL A 208 10.13 -18.00 8.15
N TYR A 209 9.69 -17.56 9.35
CA TYR A 209 10.38 -16.56 10.16
C TYR A 209 11.49 -17.22 10.99
N ASP A 210 12.67 -16.62 10.98
CA ASP A 210 13.86 -17.15 11.66
C ASP A 210 13.58 -17.49 13.14
N GLY A 211 13.66 -18.78 13.46
CA GLY A 211 13.56 -19.29 14.84
C GLY A 211 12.17 -19.24 15.48
N LYS A 212 11.08 -19.01 14.75
CA LYS A 212 9.71 -19.06 15.30
C LYS A 212 8.77 -19.93 14.47
N GLU A 213 7.99 -20.74 15.16
CA GLU A 213 6.93 -21.56 14.57
C GLU A 213 5.86 -20.67 13.93
N ASN A 214 5.64 -20.82 12.62
CA ASN A 214 4.44 -20.33 11.97
C ASN A 214 3.29 -21.31 12.28
N LYS A 215 2.32 -20.85 13.08
CA LYS A 215 1.21 -21.69 13.57
C LYS A 215 0.35 -22.24 12.43
N TYR A 216 0.04 -21.40 11.44
CA TYR A 216 -0.80 -21.80 10.30
C TYR A 216 -0.06 -22.78 9.39
N LEU A 217 1.23 -22.56 9.15
CA LEU A 217 2.06 -23.52 8.42
C LEU A 217 2.10 -24.87 9.16
N SER A 218 2.21 -24.84 10.48
CA SER A 218 2.30 -26.07 11.28
C SER A 218 0.96 -26.83 11.33
N GLU A 219 -0.17 -26.11 11.36
CA GLU A 219 -1.50 -26.69 11.17
C GLU A 219 -1.62 -27.33 9.78
N TYR A 220 -1.22 -26.62 8.72
CA TYR A 220 -1.21 -27.15 7.35
C TYR A 220 -0.35 -28.41 7.20
N MET A 221 0.89 -28.39 7.69
CA MET A 221 1.80 -29.55 7.64
C MET A 221 1.25 -30.74 8.43
N THR A 222 0.54 -30.49 9.53
CA THR A 222 -0.10 -31.53 10.33
C THR A 222 -1.31 -32.13 9.59
N GLU A 223 -2.14 -31.29 8.98
CA GLU A 223 -3.36 -31.74 8.29
C GLU A 223 -3.07 -32.44 6.95
N THR A 224 -2.11 -31.90 6.18
CA THR A 224 -1.80 -32.38 4.82
C THR A 224 -0.77 -33.51 4.82
N TYR A 225 0.27 -33.39 5.65
CA TYR A 225 1.43 -34.30 5.62
C TYR A 225 1.57 -35.17 6.87
N GLU A 226 0.65 -35.05 7.84
CA GLU A 226 0.77 -35.63 9.18
C GLU A 226 2.13 -35.36 9.83
N ALA A 227 2.72 -34.20 9.51
CA ALA A 227 4.08 -33.84 9.87
C ALA A 227 4.08 -32.73 10.94
N ARG A 228 4.94 -32.89 11.94
CA ARG A 228 5.13 -31.88 13.00
C ARG A 228 6.44 -31.15 12.82
N LEU A 229 6.52 -29.90 13.28
CA LEU A 229 7.78 -29.18 13.30
C LEU A 229 8.84 -29.92 14.14
N ALA A 230 10.05 -30.04 13.61
CA ALA A 230 11.18 -30.60 14.34
C ALA A 230 11.58 -29.66 15.48
N LYS A 231 11.82 -30.21 16.67
CA LYS A 231 12.19 -29.44 17.87
C LYS A 231 13.70 -29.29 18.08
N GLU A 232 14.50 -29.97 17.27
CA GLU A 232 15.96 -30.02 17.35
C GLU A 232 16.54 -29.82 15.95
N ASP A 233 17.75 -29.25 15.86
CA ASP A 233 18.48 -29.12 14.60
C ASP A 233 18.75 -30.52 14.03
N ILE A 234 17.99 -30.90 13.00
CA ILE A 234 18.22 -32.15 12.28
C ILE A 234 19.50 -31.96 11.46
N THR A 235 20.59 -32.57 11.92
CA THR A 235 21.88 -32.53 11.23
C THR A 235 21.87 -33.55 10.10
N TYR A 236 22.08 -33.06 8.88
CA TYR A 236 22.28 -33.87 7.68
C TYR A 236 23.59 -34.67 7.80
N TYR A 237 23.57 -35.98 7.55
CA TYR A 237 24.77 -36.80 7.39
C TYR A 237 24.97 -37.18 5.93
#